data_AF-A0A5J4N7S4-F1
#
_entry.id   AF-A0A5J4N7S4-F1
#
_cell.length_a   1.000
_cell.length_b   1.000
_cell.length_c   1.000
_cell.angle_alpha   90.00
_cell.angle_beta   90.00
_cell.angle_gamma   90.00
#
_symmetry.space_group_name_H-M   'P 1'
#
loop_
_entity.id
_entity.type
_entity.pdbx_description
1 polymer ?
#
loop_
_entity_poly.entity_id
_entity_poly.type
_entity_poly.pdbx_seq_one_letter_code
_entity_poly.pdbx_strand_id
1 'polypeptide(L)'
;MVDRFTMEEGSLEELEETFNNQAFSDYYVVFLRLLVSAYMQKNAAFYADFIDEGRTINQFCETEVEPMARESDNIHIAALALAVGLPIGIENCQQSGELTRIEFPAQPPDSIGVDGFVGAEAGSPSGEAKMTGINSRSGPILSQSPPVTLLYRPGHYDILYSN
;
A
#
# COMPACT_ATOMS: atom_id res chain seq x y z
N MET A 1 17.50 12.49 -14.62
CA MET A 1 16.19 12.96 -14.06
C MET A 1 15.87 12.25 -12.75
N VAL A 2 16.09 10.93 -12.66
CA VAL A 2 16.14 10.21 -11.37
C VAL A 2 17.30 10.70 -10.48
N ASP A 3 18.37 11.20 -11.09
CA ASP A 3 19.56 11.78 -10.41
C ASP A 3 19.24 13.00 -9.52
N ARG A 4 18.11 13.66 -9.76
CA ARG A 4 17.61 14.75 -8.91
C ARG A 4 17.12 14.27 -7.54
N PHE A 5 16.94 12.95 -7.33
CA PHE A 5 16.58 12.35 -6.04
C PHE A 5 17.75 11.76 -5.28
N THR A 6 18.88 11.51 -5.94
CA THR A 6 20.13 11.15 -5.25
C THR A 6 20.84 12.38 -4.68
N MET A 7 20.11 13.47 -4.47
CA MET A 7 20.61 14.63 -3.75
C MET A 7 20.74 14.25 -2.28
N GLU A 8 21.91 13.72 -1.92
CA GLU A 8 22.30 13.52 -0.52
C GLU A 8 22.30 14.84 0.29
N GLU A 9 22.13 16.00 -0.37
CA GLU A 9 22.14 17.35 0.21
C GLU A 9 21.04 18.29 -0.35
N GLY A 10 19.80 17.80 -0.52
CA GLY A 10 18.64 18.66 -0.84
C GLY A 10 17.94 19.20 0.41
N SER A 11 17.43 20.44 0.38
CA SER A 11 16.62 20.99 1.47
C SER A 11 15.14 20.54 1.39
N LEU A 12 14.41 20.63 2.51
CA LEU A 12 12.96 20.34 2.53
C LEU A 12 12.18 21.24 1.55
N GLU A 13 12.56 22.52 1.45
CA GLU A 13 11.92 23.50 0.57
C GLU A 13 12.06 23.09 -0.90
N GLU A 14 13.25 22.65 -1.33
CA GLU A 14 13.49 22.18 -2.71
C GLU A 14 12.67 20.92 -3.03
N LEU A 15 12.50 20.04 -2.05
CA LEU A 15 11.69 18.83 -2.16
C LEU A 15 10.22 19.21 -2.36
N GLU A 16 9.69 20.08 -1.50
CA GLU A 16 8.32 20.57 -1.57
C GLU A 16 8.05 21.29 -2.89
N GLU A 17 8.95 22.16 -3.35
CA GLU A 17 8.84 22.83 -4.65
C GLU A 17 8.79 21.82 -5.80
N THR A 18 9.60 20.77 -5.74
CA THR A 18 9.65 19.74 -6.78
C THR A 18 8.35 18.93 -6.82
N PHE A 19 7.83 18.49 -5.68
CA PHE A 19 6.59 17.71 -5.60
C PHE A 19 5.31 18.54 -5.84
N ASN A 20 5.36 19.86 -5.61
CA ASN A 20 4.27 20.78 -5.95
C ASN A 20 4.35 21.30 -7.40
N ASN A 21 5.43 21.05 -8.13
CA ASN A 21 5.48 21.32 -9.55
C ASN A 21 4.68 20.26 -10.32
N GLN A 22 3.58 20.67 -10.95
CA GLN A 22 2.65 19.77 -11.65
C GLN A 22 3.34 18.78 -12.60
N ALA A 23 4.32 19.23 -13.40
CA ALA A 23 4.96 18.37 -14.40
C ALA A 23 5.81 17.27 -13.75
N PHE A 24 6.51 17.58 -12.66
CA PHE A 24 7.29 16.60 -11.92
C PHE A 24 6.36 15.68 -11.11
N SER A 25 5.39 16.26 -10.39
CA SER A 25 4.40 15.52 -9.61
C SER A 25 3.65 14.49 -10.45
N ASP A 26 3.08 14.91 -11.59
CA ASP A 26 2.37 14.02 -12.50
C ASP A 26 3.28 12.92 -13.06
N TYR A 27 4.53 13.26 -13.39
CA TYR A 27 5.50 12.27 -13.86
C TYR A 27 5.74 11.16 -12.83
N TYR A 28 5.86 11.50 -11.55
CA TYR A 28 6.02 10.50 -10.48
C TYR A 28 4.75 9.67 -10.27
N VAL A 29 3.58 10.29 -10.33
CA VAL A 29 2.31 9.56 -10.26
C VAL A 29 2.20 8.56 -11.41
N VAL A 30 2.54 8.96 -12.64
CA VAL A 30 2.57 8.04 -13.80
C VAL A 30 3.57 6.91 -13.58
N PHE A 31 4.78 7.21 -13.10
CA PHE A 31 5.77 6.19 -12.81
C PHE A 31 5.25 5.14 -11.81
N LEU A 32 4.67 5.58 -10.70
CA LEU A 32 4.10 4.68 -9.69
C LEU A 32 2.92 3.87 -10.24
N ARG A 33 2.05 4.48 -11.06
CA ARG A 33 0.96 3.77 -11.75
C ARG A 33 1.47 2.66 -12.68
N LEU A 34 2.49 2.95 -13.47
CA LEU A 34 3.11 1.96 -14.36
C LEU A 34 3.83 0.86 -13.57
N LEU A 35 4.45 1.20 -12.43
CA LEU A 35 5.04 0.20 -11.53
C LEU A 35 3.98 -0.76 -10.98
N VAL A 36 2.85 -0.22 -10.51
CA VAL A 36 1.71 -1.02 -10.02
C VAL A 36 1.15 -1.89 -11.14
N SER A 37 0.91 -1.32 -12.32
CA SER A 37 0.43 -2.07 -13.50
C SER A 37 1.37 -3.23 -13.84
N ALA A 38 2.68 -2.97 -13.93
CA ALA A 38 3.66 -4.01 -14.22
C ALA A 38 3.69 -5.10 -13.14
N TYR A 39 3.58 -4.73 -11.86
CA TYR A 39 3.53 -5.69 -10.76
C TYR A 39 2.27 -6.56 -10.81
N MET A 40 1.11 -5.97 -11.06
CA MET A 40 -0.16 -6.70 -11.19
C MET A 40 -0.12 -7.65 -12.38
N GLN A 41 0.35 -7.19 -13.55
CA GLN A 41 0.47 -8.02 -14.75
C GLN A 41 1.45 -9.19 -14.57
N LYS A 42 2.58 -8.99 -13.86
CA LYS A 42 3.52 -10.06 -13.53
C LYS A 42 2.90 -11.15 -12.64
N ASN A 43 1.97 -10.76 -11.77
CA ASN A 43 1.31 -11.64 -10.81
C ASN A 43 -0.18 -11.84 -11.16
N ALA A 44 -0.51 -11.85 -12.46
CA ALA A 44 -1.89 -11.75 -12.92
C ALA A 44 -2.82 -12.84 -12.39
N ALA A 45 -2.32 -14.07 -12.20
CA ALA A 45 -3.11 -15.18 -11.67
C ALA A 45 -3.64 -14.90 -10.25
N PHE A 46 -2.85 -14.23 -9.42
CA PHE A 46 -3.26 -13.84 -8.07
C PHE A 46 -4.29 -12.70 -8.11
N TYR A 47 -4.04 -11.68 -8.93
CA TYR A 47 -4.91 -10.50 -8.97
C TYR A 47 -6.25 -10.76 -9.68
N ALA A 48 -6.34 -11.79 -10.52
CA ALA A 48 -7.54 -12.11 -11.28
C ALA A 48 -8.76 -12.35 -10.38
N ASP A 49 -8.54 -12.86 -9.17
CA ASP A 49 -9.58 -13.16 -8.19
C ASP A 49 -10.17 -11.90 -7.51
N PHE A 50 -9.56 -10.73 -7.71
CA PHE A 50 -9.93 -9.46 -7.08
C PHE A 50 -10.54 -8.45 -8.05
N ILE A 51 -10.68 -8.80 -9.33
CA ILE A 51 -11.27 -7.94 -10.37
C ILE A 51 -12.62 -8.48 -10.84
N ASP A 52 -13.41 -7.65 -11.51
CA ASP A 52 -14.73 -8.04 -12.02
C ASP A 52 -14.67 -9.24 -12.97
N GLU A 53 -15.65 -10.14 -12.82
CA GLU A 53 -15.79 -11.31 -13.68
C GLU A 53 -15.83 -10.92 -15.17
N GLY A 54 -15.02 -11.59 -15.98
CA GLY A 54 -14.96 -11.38 -17.43
C GLY A 54 -13.97 -10.31 -17.90
N ARG A 55 -13.26 -9.64 -17.00
CA ARG A 55 -12.14 -8.76 -17.35
C ARG A 55 -10.80 -9.47 -17.15
N THR A 56 -9.81 -9.16 -17.99
CA THR A 56 -8.44 -9.62 -17.76
C THR A 56 -7.65 -8.60 -16.93
N ILE A 57 -6.58 -9.04 -16.25
CA ILE A 57 -5.70 -8.12 -15.51
C ILE A 57 -5.12 -7.03 -16.41
N ASN A 58 -4.77 -7.38 -17.64
CA ASN A 58 -4.26 -6.40 -18.60
C ASN A 58 -5.32 -5.33 -18.91
N GLN A 59 -6.57 -5.72 -19.18
CA GLN A 59 -7.68 -4.77 -19.37
C GLN A 59 -7.99 -3.95 -18.12
N PHE A 60 -7.86 -4.52 -16.92
CA PHE A 60 -8.02 -3.77 -15.67
C PHE A 60 -6.91 -2.71 -15.54
N CYS A 61 -5.66 -3.09 -15.82
CA CYS A 61 -4.53 -2.17 -15.75
C CYS A 61 -4.69 -0.99 -16.73
N GLU A 62 -5.08 -1.27 -17.97
CA GLU A 62 -5.24 -0.24 -19.00
C GLU A 62 -6.35 0.79 -18.69
N THR A 63 -7.41 0.42 -17.95
CA THR A 63 -8.54 1.34 -17.69
C THR A 63 -8.57 1.92 -16.28
N GLU A 64 -8.13 1.18 -15.26
CA GLU A 64 -8.23 1.60 -13.86
C GLU A 64 -6.88 1.99 -13.24
N VAL A 65 -5.77 1.36 -13.66
CA VAL A 65 -4.46 1.56 -13.02
C VAL A 65 -3.63 2.61 -13.72
N GLU A 66 -3.40 2.45 -15.02
CA GLU A 66 -2.49 3.29 -15.82
C GLU A 66 -2.99 4.72 -16.08
N PRO A 67 -4.30 4.96 -16.31
CA PRO A 67 -4.76 6.30 -16.60
C PRO A 67 -4.61 7.26 -15.42
N MET A 68 -4.21 8.49 -15.71
CA MET A 68 -4.18 9.57 -14.73
C MET A 68 -5.58 9.90 -14.22
N ALA A 69 -5.65 10.47 -13.01
CA ALA A 69 -6.90 10.87 -12.34
C ALA A 69 -7.91 9.73 -12.08
N ARG A 70 -7.49 8.46 -12.18
CA ARG A 70 -8.27 7.32 -11.68
C ARG A 70 -8.06 7.11 -10.19
N GLU A 71 -9.11 6.84 -9.45
CA GLU A 71 -8.99 6.60 -8.01
C GLU A 71 -8.27 5.27 -7.72
N SER A 72 -7.61 5.19 -6.57
CA SER A 72 -6.91 3.98 -6.12
C SER A 72 -7.63 3.35 -4.92
N ASP A 73 -8.08 2.12 -5.13
CA ASP A 73 -8.62 1.23 -4.09
C ASP A 73 -7.51 0.33 -3.47
N ASN A 74 -7.86 -0.45 -2.45
CA ASN A 74 -7.03 -1.38 -1.70
C ASN A 74 -6.16 -2.29 -2.59
N ILE A 75 -6.68 -2.75 -3.73
CA ILE A 75 -5.91 -3.59 -4.68
C ILE A 75 -4.67 -2.87 -5.23
N HIS A 76 -4.78 -1.56 -5.49
CA HIS A 76 -3.68 -0.74 -5.99
C HIS A 76 -2.64 -0.51 -4.89
N ILE A 77 -3.10 -0.26 -3.66
CA ILE A 77 -2.24 0.02 -2.51
C ILE A 77 -1.48 -1.23 -2.09
N ALA A 78 -2.14 -2.39 -2.08
CA ALA A 78 -1.52 -3.68 -1.86
C ALA A 78 -0.42 -3.97 -2.90
N ALA A 79 -0.75 -3.78 -4.18
CA ALA A 79 0.21 -3.99 -5.26
C ALA A 79 1.40 -3.02 -5.17
N LEU A 80 1.14 -1.75 -4.82
CA LEU A 80 2.19 -0.76 -4.63
C LEU A 80 3.11 -1.14 -3.46
N ALA A 81 2.56 -1.45 -2.28
CA ALA A 81 3.33 -1.83 -1.09
C ALA A 81 4.30 -3.00 -1.36
N LEU A 82 3.81 -4.01 -2.08
CA LEU A 82 4.61 -5.16 -2.49
C LEU A 82 5.64 -4.80 -3.58
N ALA A 83 5.27 -3.95 -4.54
CA ALA A 83 6.17 -3.54 -5.63
C ALA A 83 7.34 -2.69 -5.14
N VAL A 84 7.11 -1.80 -4.16
CA VAL A 84 8.16 -0.95 -3.58
C VAL A 84 8.87 -1.60 -2.39
N GLY A 85 8.30 -2.66 -1.81
CA GLY A 85 8.86 -3.31 -0.62
C GLY A 85 8.74 -2.45 0.64
N LEU A 86 7.70 -1.63 0.74
CA LEU A 86 7.45 -0.75 1.90
C LEU A 86 6.04 -1.00 2.44
N PRO A 87 5.88 -1.19 3.77
CA PRO A 87 4.56 -1.38 4.34
C PRO A 87 3.80 -0.04 4.37
N ILE A 88 2.51 -0.09 4.04
CA ILE A 88 1.64 1.11 3.98
C ILE A 88 0.47 0.90 4.95
N GLY A 89 0.30 1.82 5.89
CA GLY A 89 -0.86 1.87 6.78
C GLY A 89 -1.95 2.78 6.23
N ILE A 90 -3.21 2.41 6.40
CA ILE A 90 -4.38 3.25 6.11
C ILE A 90 -5.26 3.31 7.36
N GLU A 91 -5.55 4.52 7.81
CA GLU A 91 -6.56 4.80 8.82
C GLU A 91 -7.81 5.33 8.12
N ASN A 92 -8.90 4.58 8.19
CA ASN A 92 -10.17 4.95 7.58
C ASN A 92 -11.01 5.74 8.57
N CYS A 93 -11.27 7.00 8.21
CA CYS A 93 -12.15 7.88 8.95
C CYS A 93 -13.58 7.74 8.42
N GLN A 94 -14.31 6.76 8.97
CA GLN A 94 -15.72 6.60 8.67
C GLN A 94 -16.57 7.62 9.41
N GLN A 95 -17.77 7.86 8.90
CA GLN A 95 -18.71 8.84 9.44
C GLN A 95 -19.20 8.53 10.86
N SER A 96 -18.93 7.31 11.37
CA SER A 96 -19.18 6.89 12.75
C SER A 96 -18.17 7.47 13.76
N GLY A 97 -17.02 7.99 13.30
CA GLY A 97 -15.94 8.48 14.15
C GLY A 97 -15.01 7.40 14.70
N GLU A 98 -15.23 6.13 14.37
CA GLU A 98 -14.31 5.03 14.71
C GLU A 98 -13.27 4.86 13.61
N LEU A 99 -11.99 5.02 13.97
CA LEU A 99 -10.87 4.81 13.06
C LEU A 99 -10.62 3.31 12.92
N THR A 100 -10.74 2.81 11.69
CA THR A 100 -10.35 1.43 11.36
C THR A 100 -9.01 1.45 10.64
N ARG A 101 -8.04 0.66 11.12
CA ARG A 101 -6.69 0.61 10.55
C ARG A 101 -6.51 -0.64 9.70
N ILE A 102 -6.01 -0.46 8.49
CA ILE A 102 -5.65 -1.52 7.54
C ILE A 102 -4.15 -1.37 7.26
N GLU A 103 -3.40 -2.47 7.27
CA GLU A 103 -1.98 -2.46 6.94
C GLU A 103 -1.71 -3.37 5.74
N PHE A 104 -0.98 -2.83 4.77
CA PHE A 104 -0.52 -3.56 3.59
C PHE A 104 0.97 -3.91 3.78
N PRO A 105 1.35 -5.19 3.79
CA PRO A 105 2.72 -5.61 4.05
C PRO A 105 3.65 -5.34 2.85
N ALA A 106 4.94 -5.17 3.15
CA ALA A 106 5.99 -5.00 2.15
C ALA A 106 6.36 -6.28 1.37
N GLN A 107 5.91 -7.44 1.85
CA GLN A 107 6.29 -8.74 1.31
C GLN A 107 5.08 -9.67 1.23
N PRO A 108 5.03 -10.57 0.24
CA PRO A 108 3.97 -11.56 0.15
C PRO A 108 4.02 -12.51 1.36
N PRO A 109 2.89 -13.11 1.76
CA PRO A 109 2.80 -13.95 2.95
C PRO A 109 3.76 -15.15 2.92
N ASP A 110 4.06 -15.70 1.74
CA ASP A 110 4.93 -16.86 1.57
C ASP A 110 6.43 -16.58 1.85
N SER A 111 6.81 -15.30 1.95
CA SER A 111 8.18 -14.88 2.33
C SER A 111 8.37 -14.67 3.83
N ILE A 112 7.31 -14.74 4.62
CA ILE A 112 7.40 -14.77 6.08
C ILE A 112 7.80 -16.18 6.47
N GLY A 113 9.02 -16.35 6.98
CA GLY A 113 9.52 -17.64 7.47
C GLY A 113 8.50 -18.32 8.39
N VAL A 114 8.45 -19.66 8.33
CA VAL A 114 7.43 -20.59 8.85
C VAL A 114 7.22 -20.57 10.38
N ASP A 115 7.65 -19.52 11.08
CA ASP A 115 7.48 -19.34 12.52
C ASP A 115 6.65 -18.08 12.80
N GLY A 116 5.33 -18.11 12.53
CA GLY A 116 4.51 -16.97 12.92
C GLY A 116 3.03 -16.89 12.54
N PHE A 117 2.45 -17.78 11.74
CA PHE A 117 1.02 -17.69 11.40
C PHE A 117 0.24 -18.94 11.78
N VAL A 118 -0.53 -18.83 12.87
CA VAL A 118 -1.69 -19.69 13.12
C VAL A 118 -2.75 -19.28 12.10
N GLY A 119 -3.11 -20.20 11.21
CA GLY A 119 -4.09 -19.96 10.16
C GLY A 119 -5.42 -19.46 10.72
N ALA A 120 -5.87 -18.31 10.22
CA ALA A 120 -7.28 -17.98 10.19
C ALA A 120 -7.90 -18.76 9.02
N GLU A 121 -8.37 -19.98 9.31
CA GLU A 121 -9.23 -20.68 8.37
C GLU A 121 -10.57 -19.94 8.25
N ALA A 122 -11.12 -19.94 7.03
CA ALA A 122 -12.41 -19.37 6.72
C ALA A 122 -13.53 -20.04 7.55
N GLY A 123 -13.89 -19.41 8.66
CA GLY A 123 -15.03 -19.75 9.50
C GLY A 123 -15.84 -18.49 9.82
N SER A 124 -17.08 -18.47 9.37
CA SER A 124 -18.10 -17.44 9.64
C SER A 124 -18.32 -17.16 11.14
N PRO A 125 -18.98 -16.03 11.51
CA PRO A 125 -18.66 -15.26 12.71
C PRO A 125 -19.46 -15.69 13.94
N SER A 126 -18.80 -15.82 15.09
CA SER A 126 -19.35 -15.48 16.42
C SER A 126 -18.30 -15.72 17.51
N GLY A 127 -18.12 -14.74 18.39
CA GLY A 127 -17.42 -14.93 19.67
C GLY A 127 -16.12 -14.14 19.80
N GLU A 128 -16.14 -13.21 20.75
CA GLU A 128 -15.02 -12.39 21.23
C GLU A 128 -13.80 -13.24 21.61
N ALA A 129 -12.60 -12.84 21.18
CA ALA A 129 -11.35 -13.42 21.68
C ALA A 129 -10.34 -12.32 22.01
N LYS A 130 -10.00 -12.27 23.30
CA LYS A 130 -9.11 -11.33 23.98
C LYS A 130 -7.66 -11.78 23.82
N MET A 131 -6.77 -10.93 23.28
CA MET A 131 -5.35 -11.23 23.09
C MET A 131 -4.57 -11.03 24.41
N THR A 132 -3.95 -12.10 24.94
CA THR A 132 -2.96 -12.05 26.03
C THR A 132 -1.57 -12.25 25.43
N GLY A 133 -0.59 -11.43 25.82
CA GLY A 133 0.75 -11.41 25.21
C GLY A 133 1.68 -12.55 25.67
N ILE A 134 2.85 -12.71 25.01
CA ILE A 134 4.15 -13.18 25.56
C ILE A 134 5.30 -12.98 24.53
N ASN A 135 6.34 -12.29 25.01
CA ASN A 135 7.82 -12.31 24.83
C ASN A 135 8.59 -12.61 23.52
N SER A 136 9.57 -11.71 23.33
CA SER A 136 10.60 -11.50 22.32
C SER A 136 11.72 -12.55 22.22
N ARG A 137 12.28 -12.74 21.00
CA ARG A 137 13.73 -12.94 20.72
C ARG A 137 14.12 -12.78 19.23
N SER A 138 14.71 -11.61 18.94
CA SER A 138 15.88 -11.30 18.07
C SER A 138 16.04 -11.89 16.66
N GLY A 139 15.49 -11.15 15.69
CA GLY A 139 16.03 -10.82 14.35
C GLY A 139 15.39 -9.46 13.95
N PRO A 140 15.91 -8.64 13.01
CA PRO A 140 15.24 -7.38 12.66
C PRO A 140 14.03 -7.71 11.80
N ILE A 141 13.00 -8.29 12.41
CA ILE A 141 11.63 -8.09 11.98
C ILE A 141 11.49 -6.58 12.06
N LEU A 142 11.27 -5.91 10.93
CA LEU A 142 10.85 -4.52 10.93
C LEU A 142 9.46 -4.49 11.59
N SER A 143 9.41 -4.62 12.92
CA SER A 143 8.28 -4.26 13.78
C SER A 143 8.24 -2.74 13.95
N GLN A 144 8.68 -2.04 12.91
CA GLN A 144 8.49 -0.60 12.82
C GLN A 144 7.13 -0.43 12.19
N SER A 145 6.27 0.30 12.88
CA SER A 145 5.05 0.87 12.30
C SER A 145 5.30 1.26 10.85
N PRO A 146 4.33 1.05 9.94
CA PRO A 146 4.50 1.37 8.53
C PRO A 146 5.08 2.78 8.38
N PRO A 147 6.20 2.96 7.66
CA PRO A 147 6.87 4.26 7.54
C PRO A 147 5.97 5.30 6.86
N VAL A 148 4.92 4.85 6.18
CA VAL A 148 3.89 5.69 5.57
C VAL A 148 2.53 5.27 6.13
N THR A 149 1.85 6.21 6.77
CA THR A 149 0.45 6.05 7.19
C THR A 149 -0.40 7.09 6.46
N LEU A 150 -1.50 6.64 5.86
CA LEU A 150 -2.44 7.47 5.12
C LEU A 150 -3.78 7.55 5.87
N LEU A 151 -4.43 8.69 5.83
CA LEU A 151 -5.82 8.86 6.25
C LEU A 151 -6.72 8.73 5.03
N TYR A 152 -7.62 7.75 5.03
CA TYR A 152 -8.64 7.61 3.99
C TYR A 152 -9.95 8.29 4.40
N ARG A 153 -10.46 9.10 3.48
CA ARG A 153 -11.82 9.67 3.46
C ARG A 153 -12.44 9.31 2.10
N PRO A 154 -13.76 9.21 1.95
CA PRO A 154 -14.36 8.88 0.65
C PRO A 154 -13.83 9.75 -0.49
N GLY A 155 -13.10 9.13 -1.44
CA GLY A 155 -12.48 9.80 -2.58
C GLY A 155 -11.16 10.54 -2.31
N HIS A 156 -10.56 10.45 -1.10
CA HIS A 156 -9.39 11.25 -0.73
C HIS A 156 -8.42 10.53 0.22
N TYR A 157 -7.12 10.70 -0.03
CA TYR A 157 -6.05 10.23 0.85
C TYR A 157 -5.19 11.40 1.31
N ASP A 158 -4.91 11.49 2.62
CA ASP A 158 -3.97 12.44 3.21
C ASP A 158 -2.83 11.71 3.91
N ILE A 159 -1.68 12.37 4.07
CA ILE A 159 -0.54 11.82 4.83
C ILE A 159 -0.80 12.06 6.33
N LEU A 160 -0.71 10.99 7.12
CA LEU A 160 -0.80 11.05 8.58
C LEU A 160 0.59 10.94 9.20
N TYR A 161 0.98 11.96 9.99
CA TYR A 161 2.22 11.95 10.76
C TYR A 161 1.93 11.44 12.18
N SER A 162 2.69 10.44 12.62
CA SER A 162 2.67 9.99 14.02
C SER A 162 3.33 11.04 14.93
N ASN A 163 2.72 11.30 16.08
CA ASN A 163 3.32 12.12 17.15
C ASN A 163 4.43 11.39 17.90
#